data_AF-A0A382LYI1-F1
#
_entry.id   AF-A0A382LYI1-F1
#
_cell.length_a   1.000
_cell.length_b   1.000
_cell.length_c   1.000
_cell.angle_alpha   90.00
_cell.angle_beta   90.00
_cell.angle_gamma   90.00
#
_symmetry.space_group_name_H-M   'P 1'
#
loop_
_entity.id
_entity.type
_entity.pdbx_description
1 polymer ?
#
loop_
_entity_poly.entity_id
_entity_poly.type
_entity_poly.pdbx_seq_one_letter_code
_entity_poly.pdbx_strand_id
1 'polypeptide(L)'
;MKKYYTRVCNFYYGNTSKKLIKQKKTLPLNGNPKISFDHIEILSRNSKKKIHIKDIKKLSKFFKVKIKNDLKKIIKKKKNFSNFNFKHIPNIMGVLNLTPDSFSDGGKFKKKNLGYKHAVYLFKLGANIIDVGGESTRPGSKEIKIKIEWNRIKSII
;
A
#
# COMPACT_ATOMS: atom_id res chain seq x y z
N MET A 1 -16.83 -6.59 17.41
CA MET A 1 -16.28 -5.20 17.54
C MET A 1 -16.02 -4.59 16.17
N LYS A 2 -16.44 -3.34 15.94
CA LYS A 2 -16.18 -2.61 14.68
C LYS A 2 -14.68 -2.28 14.58
N LYS A 3 -14.00 -2.75 13.52
CA LYS A 3 -12.60 -2.44 13.26
C LYS A 3 -12.47 -1.02 12.69
N TYR A 4 -11.48 -0.28 13.18
CA TYR A 4 -11.15 1.06 12.71
C TYR A 4 -9.71 1.12 12.21
N TYR A 5 -9.48 1.88 11.15
CA TYR A 5 -8.17 2.07 10.53
C TYR A 5 -7.88 3.55 10.40
N THR A 6 -6.62 3.92 10.60
CA THR A 6 -6.12 5.29 10.41
C THR A 6 -5.37 5.34 9.10
N ARG A 7 -5.84 6.14 8.15
CA ARG A 7 -5.14 6.42 6.88
C ARG A 7 -4.67 7.87 6.87
N VAL A 8 -3.40 8.12 6.58
CA VAL A 8 -2.88 9.47 6.39
C VAL A 8 -3.21 9.98 4.99
N CYS A 9 -3.47 11.28 4.85
CA CYS A 9 -3.84 11.89 3.58
C CYS A 9 -3.45 13.37 3.54
N ASN A 10 -3.65 14.02 2.39
CA ASN A 10 -3.23 15.39 2.11
C ASN A 10 -1.71 15.54 2.23
N PHE A 11 -0.99 14.90 1.31
CA PHE A 11 0.46 14.82 1.34
C PHE A 11 1.12 16.07 0.77
N TYR A 12 2.27 16.42 1.34
CA TYR A 12 3.18 17.45 0.87
C TYR A 12 4.53 16.83 0.56
N TYR A 13 5.24 17.39 -0.42
CA TYR A 13 6.47 16.82 -0.93
C TYR A 13 7.64 17.83 -0.94
N GLY A 14 8.87 17.32 -1.01
CA GLY A 14 10.07 18.10 -1.27
C GLY A 14 10.37 19.17 -0.20
N ASN A 15 10.77 20.36 -0.65
CA ASN A 15 11.12 21.47 0.24
C ASN A 15 9.89 22.05 0.97
N THR A 16 8.71 21.98 0.36
CA THR A 16 7.44 22.36 1.00
C THR A 16 7.17 21.49 2.22
N SER A 17 7.34 20.17 2.10
CA SER A 17 7.23 19.24 3.23
C SER A 17 8.19 19.61 4.37
N LYS A 18 9.48 19.80 4.04
CA LYS A 18 10.50 20.20 5.03
C LYS A 18 10.11 21.48 5.78
N LYS A 19 9.63 22.50 5.05
CA LYS A 19 9.20 23.79 5.64
C LYS A 19 8.00 23.59 6.58
N LEU A 20 7.00 22.82 6.17
CA LEU A 20 5.80 22.57 6.97
C LEU A 20 6.07 21.73 8.22
N ILE A 21 7.01 20.78 8.15
CA ILE A 21 7.47 20.01 9.32
C ILE A 21 8.15 20.94 10.33
N LYS A 22 9.07 21.81 9.87
CA LYS A 22 9.74 22.81 10.74
C LYS A 22 8.72 23.72 11.45
N GLN A 23 7.65 24.09 10.75
CA GLN A 23 6.54 24.89 11.30
C GLN A 23 5.55 24.09 12.17
N LYS A 24 5.79 22.79 12.41
CA LYS A 24 4.88 21.88 13.14
C LYS A 24 3.46 21.83 12.56
N LYS A 25 3.30 22.11 11.26
CA LYS A 25 2.01 22.07 10.56
C LYS A 25 1.66 20.69 10.02
N THR A 26 2.67 19.87 9.74
CA THR A 26 2.54 18.51 9.18
C THR A 26 3.38 17.51 9.99
N LEU A 27 3.10 16.22 9.83
CA LEU A 27 3.88 15.11 10.40
C LEU A 27 4.62 14.37 9.27
N PRO A 28 5.90 13.98 9.44
CA PRO A 28 6.65 13.27 8.42
C PRO A 28 6.14 11.83 8.26
N LEU A 29 6.05 11.36 7.02
CA LEU A 29 5.74 9.94 6.75
C LEU A 29 7.03 9.12 6.83
N ASN A 30 7.01 8.03 7.60
CA ASN A 30 8.17 7.12 7.75
C ASN A 30 9.48 7.85 8.13
N GLY A 31 9.38 8.92 8.91
CA GLY A 31 10.50 9.77 9.30
C GLY A 31 11.22 10.46 8.14
N ASN A 32 10.63 10.50 6.95
CA ASN A 32 11.20 11.14 5.78
C ASN A 32 10.77 12.62 5.74
N PRO A 33 11.71 13.59 5.82
CA PRO A 33 11.36 15.01 5.83
C PRO A 33 10.94 15.55 4.47
N LYS A 34 11.06 14.76 3.39
CA LYS A 34 10.61 15.13 2.03
C LYS A 34 9.16 14.73 1.76
N ILE A 35 8.50 14.03 2.67
CA ILE A 35 7.08 13.67 2.54
C ILE A 35 6.37 13.79 3.89
N SER A 36 5.29 14.56 3.94
CA SER A 36 4.53 14.79 5.16
C SER A 36 3.03 14.89 4.89
N PHE A 37 2.23 14.86 5.95
CA PHE A 37 0.78 14.93 5.89
C PHE A 37 0.22 15.76 7.05
N ASP A 38 -0.97 16.33 6.89
CA ASP A 38 -1.68 17.09 7.94
C ASP A 38 -3.12 16.59 8.18
N HIS A 39 -3.59 15.60 7.41
CA HIS A 39 -4.90 15.00 7.62
C HIS A 39 -4.80 13.50 7.84
N ILE A 40 -5.79 13.00 8.56
CA ILE A 40 -6.05 11.56 8.67
C ILE A 40 -7.51 11.27 8.33
N GLU A 41 -7.74 10.07 7.87
CA GLU A 41 -9.05 9.48 7.72
C GLU A 41 -9.22 8.33 8.71
N ILE A 42 -10.31 8.37 9.46
CA ILE A 42 -10.76 7.28 10.32
C ILE A 42 -11.73 6.45 9.49
N LEU A 43 -11.29 5.24 9.14
CA LEU A 43 -12.01 4.32 8.28
C LEU A 43 -12.62 3.19 9.10
N SER A 44 -13.82 2.79 8.74
CA SER A 44 -14.44 1.52 9.12
C SER A 44 -15.13 0.93 7.89
N ARG A 45 -15.69 -0.28 8.00
CA ARG A 45 -16.39 -0.95 6.89
C ARG A 45 -17.44 -0.06 6.21
N ASN A 46 -18.16 0.74 6.98
CA ASN A 46 -19.30 1.54 6.50
C ASN A 46 -19.14 3.04 6.79
N SER A 47 -17.96 3.52 7.20
CA SER A 47 -17.78 4.93 7.53
C SER A 47 -16.39 5.44 7.22
N LYS A 48 -16.32 6.69 6.77
CA LYS A 48 -15.09 7.40 6.49
C LYS A 48 -15.21 8.82 7.02
N LYS A 49 -14.28 9.25 7.88
CA LYS A 49 -14.23 10.61 8.40
C LYS A 49 -12.82 11.18 8.25
N LYS A 50 -12.68 12.25 7.47
CA LYS A 50 -11.42 13.01 7.34
C LYS A 50 -11.35 14.09 8.41
N ILE A 51 -10.19 14.25 9.04
CA ILE A 51 -9.94 15.29 10.04
C ILE A 51 -8.50 15.80 9.91
N HIS A 52 -8.28 17.05 10.30
CA HIS A 52 -6.94 17.62 10.42
C HIS A 52 -6.25 17.08 11.69
N ILE A 53 -4.93 16.89 11.67
CA ILE A 53 -4.17 16.33 12.81
C ILE A 53 -4.33 17.16 14.11
N LYS A 54 -4.56 18.47 13.98
CA LYS A 54 -4.81 19.38 15.11
C LYS A 54 -6.14 19.11 15.82
N ASP A 55 -7.11 18.53 15.12
CA ASP A 55 -8.44 18.25 15.65
C ASP A 55 -8.55 16.88 16.31
N ILE A 56 -7.48 16.07 16.31
CA ILE A 56 -7.44 14.78 17.01
C ILE A 56 -7.81 14.95 18.50
N LYS A 57 -7.42 16.07 19.12
CA LYS A 57 -7.75 16.38 20.53
C LYS A 57 -9.25 16.48 20.81
N LYS A 58 -10.05 16.81 19.79
CA LYS A 58 -11.52 16.96 19.87
C LYS A 58 -12.26 15.62 19.80
N LEU A 59 -11.56 14.52 19.52
CA LEU A 59 -12.18 13.19 19.42
C LEU A 59 -12.38 12.54 20.79
N SER A 60 -13.21 11.48 20.80
CA SER A 60 -13.40 10.62 21.99
C SER A 60 -12.09 9.98 22.46
N LYS A 61 -12.03 9.61 23.75
CA LYS A 61 -10.84 9.00 24.38
C LYS A 61 -10.33 7.79 23.60
N PHE A 62 -11.25 6.93 23.14
CA PHE A 62 -10.93 5.75 22.33
C PHE A 62 -10.16 6.10 21.06
N PHE A 63 -10.70 7.01 20.23
CA PHE A 63 -10.05 7.39 18.97
C PHE A 63 -8.73 8.10 19.21
N LYS A 64 -8.64 8.96 20.22
CA LYS A 64 -7.38 9.64 20.58
C LYS A 64 -6.25 8.63 20.86
N VAL A 65 -6.50 7.64 21.70
CA VAL A 65 -5.50 6.63 22.05
C VAL A 65 -5.11 5.80 20.83
N LYS A 66 -6.10 5.31 20.07
CA LYS A 66 -5.86 4.50 18.87
C LYS A 66 -5.05 5.26 17.82
N ILE A 67 -5.50 6.46 17.45
CA ILE A 67 -4.85 7.28 16.43
C ILE A 67 -3.44 7.67 16.87
N LYS A 68 -3.21 8.00 18.14
CA LYS A 68 -1.87 8.31 18.65
C LYS A 68 -0.93 7.11 18.49
N ASN A 69 -1.40 5.89 18.74
CA ASN A 69 -0.61 4.68 18.54
C ASN A 69 -0.35 4.39 17.05
N ASP A 70 -1.36 4.58 16.19
CA ASP A 70 -1.22 4.40 14.75
C ASP A 70 -0.22 5.43 14.17
N LEU A 71 -0.33 6.72 14.54
CA LEU A 71 0.57 7.78 14.11
C LEU A 71 2.02 7.55 14.57
N LYS A 72 2.24 7.05 15.79
CA LYS A 72 3.58 6.64 16.23
C LYS A 72 4.21 5.64 15.27
N LYS A 73 3.45 4.66 14.78
CA LYS A 73 3.94 3.65 13.83
C LYS A 73 4.16 4.24 12.42
N ILE A 74 3.28 5.12 11.97
CA ILE A 74 3.31 5.73 10.63
C ILE A 74 4.48 6.71 10.49
N ILE A 75 4.78 7.47 11.55
CA ILE A 75 5.82 8.51 11.56
C ILE A 75 7.20 7.91 11.86
N LYS A 76 7.27 6.77 12.56
CA LYS A 76 8.53 6.12 12.90
C LYS A 76 9.30 5.75 11.63
N LYS A 77 10.56 6.19 11.55
CA LYS A 77 11.50 5.79 10.50
C LYS A 77 11.71 4.27 10.57
N LYS A 78 11.34 3.57 9.51
CA LYS A 78 11.62 2.14 9.34
C LYS A 78 12.98 1.95 8.69
N LYS A 79 13.68 0.88 9.10
CA LYS A 79 14.86 0.40 8.38
C LYS A 79 14.40 -0.14 7.02
N ASN A 80 15.34 -0.17 6.07
CA ASN A 80 15.14 -0.89 4.82
C ASN A 80 14.80 -2.36 5.12
N PHE A 81 13.92 -2.94 4.33
CA PHE A 81 13.57 -4.36 4.40
C PHE A 81 13.95 -5.00 3.08
N SER A 82 14.70 -6.10 3.10
CA SER A 82 15.27 -6.70 1.88
C SER A 82 16.00 -5.64 1.05
N ASN A 83 15.87 -5.70 -0.28
CA ASN A 83 16.49 -4.76 -1.22
C ASN A 83 15.72 -3.43 -1.38
N PHE A 84 14.71 -3.16 -0.54
CA PHE A 84 13.93 -1.92 -0.63
C PHE A 84 14.62 -0.73 0.02
N ASN A 85 14.83 0.32 -0.77
CA ASN A 85 15.28 1.60 -0.27
C ASN A 85 14.11 2.55 -0.03
N PHE A 86 13.59 2.60 1.20
CA PHE A 86 12.52 3.53 1.56
C PHE A 86 12.97 5.01 1.61
N LYS A 87 14.26 5.30 1.38
CA LYS A 87 14.75 6.68 1.18
C LYS A 87 14.55 7.15 -0.27
N HIS A 88 14.37 6.24 -1.22
CA HIS A 88 14.03 6.55 -2.61
C HIS A 88 12.55 6.24 -2.80
N ILE A 89 11.76 7.31 -2.86
CA ILE A 89 10.32 7.26 -3.06
C ILE A 89 9.96 8.02 -4.34
N PRO A 90 8.93 7.60 -5.08
CA PRO A 90 8.07 6.44 -4.79
C PRO A 90 8.77 5.09 -5.06
N ASN A 91 8.38 4.05 -4.33
CA ASN A 91 8.66 2.67 -4.74
C ASN A 91 7.45 2.21 -5.58
N ILE A 92 7.70 1.66 -6.76
CA ILE A 92 6.67 1.21 -7.68
C ILE A 92 6.38 -0.28 -7.42
N MET A 93 5.10 -0.63 -7.31
CA MET A 93 4.64 -2.01 -7.24
C MET A 93 3.97 -2.38 -8.57
N GLY A 94 4.56 -3.32 -9.29
CA GLY A 94 3.97 -3.92 -10.47
C GLY A 94 2.99 -5.03 -10.08
N VAL A 95 1.79 -5.01 -10.62
CA VAL A 95 0.75 -6.02 -10.33
C VAL A 95 0.78 -7.10 -11.40
N LEU A 96 0.98 -8.36 -10.98
CA LEU A 96 0.99 -9.54 -11.84
C LEU A 96 -0.16 -10.47 -11.46
N ASN A 97 -1.27 -10.37 -12.18
CA ASN A 97 -2.41 -11.27 -12.01
C ASN A 97 -2.24 -12.51 -12.90
N LEU A 98 -2.23 -13.69 -12.27
CA LEU A 98 -2.11 -14.99 -12.91
C LEU A 98 -3.48 -15.70 -12.94
N THR A 99 -4.52 -15.00 -13.36
CA THR A 99 -5.87 -15.57 -13.51
C THR A 99 -6.11 -16.00 -14.97
N PRO A 100 -6.96 -17.00 -15.23
CA PRO A 100 -7.25 -17.46 -16.59
C PRO A 100 -7.78 -16.34 -17.51
N ASP A 101 -8.45 -15.38 -16.90
CA ASP A 101 -9.21 -14.29 -17.49
C ASP A 101 -8.41 -12.97 -17.56
N SER A 102 -7.19 -12.91 -17.04
CA SER A 102 -6.32 -11.71 -17.06
C SER A 102 -5.28 -11.68 -18.18
N PHE A 103 -5.27 -12.67 -19.08
CA PHE A 103 -4.44 -12.65 -20.28
C PHE A 103 -5.32 -12.51 -21.50
N SER A 104 -5.38 -11.29 -22.02
CA SER A 104 -6.02 -10.93 -23.29
C SER A 104 -5.30 -11.53 -24.49
N ASP A 105 -5.11 -12.85 -24.53
CA ASP A 105 -4.58 -13.63 -25.67
C ASP A 105 -5.01 -15.12 -25.61
N GLY A 106 -6.26 -15.38 -25.23
CA GLY A 106 -6.99 -16.57 -25.69
C GLY A 106 -6.33 -17.94 -25.48
N GLY A 107 -5.78 -18.22 -24.29
CA GLY A 107 -5.50 -19.60 -23.85
C GLY A 107 -4.52 -20.44 -24.69
N LYS A 108 -3.84 -19.87 -25.70
CA LYS A 108 -3.01 -20.63 -26.66
C LYS A 108 -1.61 -20.95 -26.17
N PHE A 109 -1.18 -20.44 -25.01
CA PHE A 109 0.14 -20.75 -24.46
C PHE A 109 0.06 -21.17 -23.00
N LYS A 110 -0.01 -22.50 -22.79
CA LYS A 110 0.45 -23.23 -21.59
C LYS A 110 1.95 -23.01 -21.31
N LYS A 111 2.48 -21.79 -21.44
CA LYS A 111 3.90 -21.50 -21.18
C LYS A 111 4.02 -21.07 -19.72
N LYS A 112 4.38 -22.03 -18.86
CA LYS A 112 4.74 -21.83 -17.43
C LYS A 112 5.65 -20.60 -17.20
N ASN A 113 6.41 -20.16 -18.21
CA ASN A 113 7.34 -19.05 -18.12
C ASN A 113 6.75 -17.66 -18.41
N LEU A 114 5.48 -17.51 -18.76
CA LEU A 114 4.92 -16.19 -19.10
C LEU A 114 4.83 -15.26 -17.88
N GLY A 115 4.37 -15.76 -16.73
CA GLY A 115 4.30 -14.96 -15.50
C GLY A 115 5.67 -14.47 -15.04
N TYR A 116 6.68 -15.34 -15.08
CA TYR A 116 8.05 -14.98 -14.67
C TYR A 116 8.64 -13.94 -15.63
N LYS A 117 8.48 -14.15 -16.94
CA LYS A 117 8.92 -13.17 -17.95
C LYS A 117 8.24 -11.82 -17.75
N HIS A 118 6.95 -11.80 -17.43
CA HIS A 118 6.21 -10.58 -17.14
C HIS A 118 6.71 -9.90 -15.85
N ALA A 119 6.98 -10.66 -14.79
CA ALA A 119 7.58 -10.13 -13.56
C ALA A 119 8.95 -9.46 -13.84
N VAL A 120 9.82 -10.13 -14.61
CA VAL A 120 11.11 -9.58 -15.04
C VAL A 120 10.92 -8.34 -15.92
N TYR A 121 9.93 -8.34 -16.80
CA TYR A 121 9.60 -7.19 -17.63
C TYR A 121 9.16 -5.98 -16.79
N LEU A 122 8.25 -6.17 -15.82
CA LEU A 122 7.84 -5.11 -14.90
C LEU A 122 9.02 -4.57 -14.09
N PHE A 123 9.91 -5.44 -13.62
CA PHE A 123 11.14 -5.03 -12.96
C PHE A 123 12.02 -4.16 -13.86
N LYS A 124 12.21 -4.56 -15.13
CA LYS A 124 12.95 -3.77 -16.13
C LYS A 124 12.29 -2.42 -16.43
N LEU A 125 10.97 -2.31 -16.31
CA LEU A 125 10.23 -1.05 -16.42
C LEU A 125 10.30 -0.17 -15.15
N GLY A 126 11.00 -0.61 -14.11
CA GLY A 126 11.24 0.16 -12.89
C GLY A 126 10.34 -0.23 -11.71
N ALA A 127 9.61 -1.33 -11.78
CA ALA A 127 8.93 -1.87 -10.60
C ALA A 127 9.95 -2.32 -9.56
N ASN A 128 9.81 -1.84 -8.32
CA ASN A 128 10.63 -2.28 -7.20
C ASN A 128 10.03 -3.53 -6.54
N ILE A 129 8.70 -3.64 -6.52
CA ILE A 129 7.94 -4.77 -5.96
C ILE A 129 7.14 -5.41 -7.10
N ILE A 130 7.01 -6.74 -7.09
CA ILE A 130 6.01 -7.45 -7.89
C ILE A 130 4.99 -8.06 -6.93
N ASP A 131 3.72 -7.69 -7.09
CA ASP A 131 2.59 -8.27 -6.38
C ASP A 131 1.94 -9.35 -7.24
N VAL A 132 2.03 -10.61 -6.81
CA VAL A 132 1.62 -11.78 -7.59
C VAL A 132 0.29 -12.31 -7.04
N GLY A 133 -0.78 -12.19 -7.83
CA GLY A 133 -2.12 -12.66 -7.47
C GLY A 133 -2.54 -13.88 -8.29
N GLY A 134 -2.90 -15.00 -7.64
CA GLY A 134 -3.43 -16.19 -8.32
C GLY A 134 -4.96 -16.25 -8.37
N GLU A 135 -5.63 -15.52 -7.49
CA GLU A 135 -7.09 -15.42 -7.39
C GLU A 135 -7.60 -14.08 -7.91
N SER A 136 -8.78 -14.11 -8.55
CA SER A 136 -9.45 -12.92 -9.04
C SER A 136 -10.35 -12.34 -7.95
N THR A 137 -10.17 -11.06 -7.61
CA THR A 137 -11.06 -10.34 -6.69
C THR A 137 -12.01 -9.38 -7.40
N ARG A 138 -12.20 -9.56 -8.73
CA ARG A 138 -13.13 -8.74 -9.51
C ARG A 138 -14.59 -9.02 -9.10
N PRO A 139 -15.52 -8.06 -9.22
CA PRO A 139 -16.93 -8.31 -8.94
C PRO A 139 -17.45 -9.53 -9.70
N GLY A 140 -18.10 -10.46 -8.99
CA GLY A 140 -18.65 -11.70 -9.57
C GLY A 140 -17.64 -12.83 -9.79
N SER A 141 -16.39 -12.70 -9.35
CA SER A 141 -15.46 -13.85 -9.34
C SER A 141 -15.92 -14.94 -8.38
N LYS A 142 -15.71 -16.20 -8.78
CA LYS A 142 -15.90 -17.35 -7.89
C LYS A 142 -14.64 -17.56 -7.09
N GLU A 143 -14.79 -17.77 -5.79
CA GLU A 143 -13.69 -18.21 -4.92
C GLU A 143 -13.10 -19.52 -5.45
N ILE A 144 -11.78 -19.63 -5.35
CA ILE A 144 -11.07 -20.85 -5.73
C ILE A 144 -10.49 -21.54 -4.51
N LYS A 145 -10.30 -22.86 -4.59
CA LYS A 145 -9.59 -23.60 -3.55
C LYS A 145 -8.14 -23.11 -3.47
N ILE A 146 -7.59 -23.00 -2.27
CA ILE A 146 -6.18 -22.58 -2.00
C ILE A 146 -5.18 -23.35 -2.88
N LYS A 147 -5.37 -24.67 -3.07
CA LYS A 147 -4.50 -25.50 -3.91
C LYS A 147 -4.46 -25.05 -5.37
N ILE A 148 -5.58 -24.51 -5.89
CA ILE A 148 -5.68 -23.98 -7.25
C ILE A 148 -4.89 -22.67 -7.34
N GLU A 149 -5.08 -21.75 -6.40
CA GLU A 149 -4.33 -20.50 -6.34
C GLU A 149 -2.82 -20.77 -6.26
N TRP A 150 -2.40 -21.64 -5.33
CA TRP A 150 -1.00 -22.02 -5.18
C TRP A 150 -0.41 -22.58 -6.47
N ASN A 151 -1.13 -23.46 -7.16
CA ASN A 151 -0.67 -24.02 -8.43
C ASN A 151 -0.49 -22.96 -9.53
N ARG A 152 -1.17 -21.80 -9.44
CA ARG A 152 -0.98 -20.67 -10.37
C ARG A 152 0.28 -19.87 -10.05
N ILE A 153 0.59 -19.65 -8.77
CA ILE A 153 1.67 -18.74 -8.36
C ILE A 153 3.02 -19.45 -8.11
N LYS A 154 3.03 -20.73 -7.73
CA LYS A 154 4.23 -21.46 -7.26
C LYS A 154 5.38 -21.59 -8.26
N SER A 155 5.13 -21.40 -9.55
CA SER A 155 6.18 -21.43 -10.59
C SER A 155 6.87 -20.08 -10.78
N ILE A 156 6.37 -19.04 -10.11
CA ILE A 156 6.88 -17.66 -10.18
C ILE A 156 7.67 -17.28 -8.93
N ILE A 157 7.25 -17.80 -7.77
CA ILE A 157 7.84 -17.59 -6.44
C ILE A 157 8.79 -18.74 -6.13
#